data_AF-A0A3D0LUD0-F1
#
_entry.id   AF-A0A3D0LUD0-F1
#
_cell.length_a   1.000
_cell.length_b   1.000
_cell.length_c   1.000
_cell.angle_alpha   90.00
_cell.angle_beta   90.00
_cell.angle_gamma   90.00
#
_symmetry.space_group_name_H-M   'P 1'
#
loop_
_entity.id
_entity.type
_entity.pdbx_description
1 polymer ?
#
loop_
_entity_poly.entity_id
_entity_poly.type
_entity_poly.pdbx_seq_one_letter_code
_entity_poly.pdbx_strand_id
1 'polypeptide(L)'
;FVLPLMHGARALARTLAGEATAVSYPAMPVVVKTPACPAVVAPPETGIAGEWQVNGEADGVRALFYDSARQLRGFALTGAAAAQKQALARQLPPLMA
;
A
#
# COMPACT_ATOMS: atom_id res chain seq x y z
N PHE A 1 -6.34 -1.80 -9.49
CA PHE A 1 -5.45 -0.64 -9.32
C PHE A 1 -6.23 0.62 -9.71
N VAL A 2 -6.85 1.30 -8.74
CA VAL A 2 -7.84 2.40 -9.01
C VAL A 2 -7.49 3.69 -8.28
N LEU A 3 -6.89 3.61 -7.08
CA LEU A 3 -6.61 4.78 -6.26
C LEU A 3 -5.72 5.85 -6.95
N PRO A 4 -4.64 5.51 -7.66
CA PRO A 4 -3.85 6.52 -8.38
C PRO A 4 -4.67 7.31 -9.40
N LEU A 5 -5.54 6.62 -10.15
CA LEU A 5 -6.44 7.24 -11.13
C LEU A 5 -7.39 8.22 -10.44
N MET A 6 -7.98 7.84 -9.30
CA MET A 6 -8.89 8.71 -8.55
C MET A 6 -8.19 9.94 -7.97
N HIS A 7 -6.96 9.80 -7.47
CA HIS A 7 -6.17 10.92 -6.98
C HIS A 7 -5.76 11.86 -8.11
N GLY A 8 -5.27 11.32 -9.23
CA GLY A 8 -4.89 12.10 -10.41
C GLY A 8 -6.07 12.83 -11.03
N ALA A 9 -7.22 12.16 -11.19
CA ALA A 9 -8.42 12.78 -11.75
C ALA A 9 -8.92 13.98 -10.91
N ARG A 10 -8.88 13.87 -9.57
CA ARG A 10 -9.28 14.99 -8.69
C ARG A 10 -8.31 16.17 -8.77
N ALA A 11 -7.00 15.92 -8.77
CA ALA A 11 -6.00 16.97 -8.93
C ALA A 11 -6.12 17.68 -10.29
N LEU A 12 -6.33 16.90 -11.35
CA LEU A 12 -6.55 17.42 -12.70
C LEU A 12 -7.83 18.26 -12.78
N ALA A 13 -8.94 17.80 -12.19
CA ALA A 13 -10.19 18.54 -12.20
C ALA A 13 -10.06 19.93 -11.54
N ARG A 14 -9.36 20.04 -10.40
CA ARG A 14 -9.08 21.34 -9.76
C ARG A 14 -8.19 22.23 -10.62
N THR A 15 -7.17 21.65 -11.24
CA THR A 15 -6.28 22.35 -12.16
C THR A 15 -7.04 22.94 -13.35
N LEU A 16 -7.94 22.15 -13.96
CA LEU A 16 -8.79 22.62 -15.05
C LEU A 16 -9.83 23.65 -14.60
N ALA A 17 -10.22 23.66 -13.32
CA ALA A 17 -11.09 24.67 -12.72
C ALA A 17 -10.35 25.96 -12.30
N GLY A 18 -9.07 26.11 -12.68
CA GLY A 18 -8.28 27.31 -12.44
C GLY A 18 -7.42 27.28 -11.17
N GLU A 19 -7.42 26.16 -10.44
CA GLU A 19 -6.59 25.98 -9.24
C GLU A 19 -5.48 24.97 -9.52
N ALA A 20 -4.29 25.45 -9.90
CA ALA A 20 -3.12 24.60 -10.14
C ALA A 20 -2.86 23.68 -8.93
N THR A 21 -3.11 22.38 -9.11
CA THR A 21 -3.11 21.40 -8.03
C THR A 21 -2.18 20.25 -8.38
N ALA A 22 -1.08 20.11 -7.65
CA ALA A 22 -0.22 18.93 -7.76
C ALA A 22 -0.95 17.68 -7.27
N VAL A 23 -0.68 16.54 -7.90
CA VAL A 23 -1.21 15.26 -7.44
C VAL A 23 -0.36 14.73 -6.28
N SER A 24 -1.02 14.25 -5.23
CA SER A 24 -0.39 13.59 -4.09
C SER A 24 -0.95 12.18 -3.93
N TYR A 25 -0.06 11.21 -3.78
CA TYR A 25 -0.34 9.79 -3.71
C TYR A 25 0.03 9.24 -2.33
N PRO A 26 -0.96 8.95 -1.46
CA PRO A 26 -0.69 8.31 -0.19
C PRO A 26 -0.23 6.85 -0.40
N ALA A 27 0.02 6.13 0.69
CA ALA A 27 0.14 4.69 0.61
C ALA A 27 -1.14 4.07 0.01
N MET A 28 -1.00 3.34 -1.09
CA MET A 28 -2.13 2.77 -1.84
C MET A 28 -1.93 1.27 -2.08
N PRO A 29 -2.18 0.42 -1.07
CA PRO A 29 -2.10 -1.03 -1.23
C PRO A 29 -3.05 -1.54 -2.31
N VAL A 30 -2.60 -2.56 -3.04
CA VAL A 30 -3.39 -3.24 -4.08
C VAL A 30 -4.13 -4.42 -3.46
N VAL A 31 -5.46 -4.37 -3.50
CA VAL A 31 -6.32 -5.49 -3.10
C VAL A 31 -6.61 -6.36 -4.32
N VAL A 32 -6.31 -7.65 -4.22
CA VAL A 32 -6.63 -8.67 -5.22
C VAL A 32 -7.94 -9.35 -4.82
N LYS A 33 -8.90 -9.39 -5.74
CA LYS A 33 -10.25 -9.92 -5.49
C LYS A 33 -10.29 -11.43 -5.68
N THR A 34 -9.65 -12.16 -4.78
CA THR A 34 -9.62 -13.63 -4.74
C THR A 34 -10.37 -14.11 -3.49
N PRO A 35 -11.70 -14.31 -3.53
CA PRO A 35 -12.50 -14.56 -2.32
C PRO A 35 -12.06 -15.78 -1.49
N ALA A 36 -11.56 -16.82 -2.14
CA ALA A 36 -11.07 -18.03 -1.47
C ALA A 36 -9.73 -17.83 -0.72
N CYS A 37 -8.97 -16.80 -1.07
CA CYS A 37 -7.74 -16.41 -0.38
C CYS A 37 -7.49 -14.93 -0.69
N PRO A 38 -8.13 -14.00 0.06
CA PRO A 38 -7.99 -12.58 -0.20
C PRO A 38 -6.54 -12.16 -0.10
N ALA A 39 -6.03 -11.38 -1.05
CA ALA A 39 -4.65 -10.92 -1.03
C ALA A 39 -4.55 -9.40 -1.10
N VAL A 40 -3.62 -8.82 -0.35
CA VAL A 40 -3.33 -7.38 -0.35
C VAL A 40 -1.82 -7.17 -0.31
N VAL A 41 -1.32 -6.32 -1.21
CA VAL A 41 0.11 -6.03 -1.30
C VAL A 41 0.35 -4.52 -1.32
N ALA A 42 1.36 -4.08 -0.58
CA ALA A 42 1.96 -2.75 -0.69
C ALA A 42 3.48 -2.96 -0.82
N PRO A 43 4.06 -2.86 -2.03
CA PRO A 43 5.49 -3.10 -2.20
C PRO A 43 6.30 -1.99 -1.52
N PRO A 44 7.49 -2.31 -0.98
CA PRO A 44 8.44 -1.28 -0.59
C PRO A 44 8.93 -0.51 -1.81
N GLU A 45 9.43 0.70 -1.57
CA GLU A 45 10.10 1.50 -2.60
C GLU A 45 11.29 0.73 -3.18
N THR A 46 11.50 0.89 -4.49
CA THR A 46 12.59 0.23 -5.21
C THR A 46 13.95 0.72 -4.70
N GLY A 47 14.86 -0.20 -4.44
CA GLY A 47 16.23 0.12 -4.01
C GLY A 47 16.40 0.34 -2.51
N ILE A 48 15.35 0.20 -1.71
CA ILE A 48 15.46 0.24 -0.26
C ILE A 48 15.93 -1.11 0.29
N ALA A 49 17.00 -1.07 1.07
CA ALA A 49 17.48 -2.23 1.81
C ALA A 49 16.59 -2.50 3.03
N GLY A 50 16.31 -3.77 3.29
CA GLY A 50 15.46 -4.19 4.38
C GLY A 50 15.22 -5.68 4.37
N GLU A 51 14.39 -6.14 5.30
CA GLU A 51 14.14 -7.56 5.54
C GLU A 51 12.65 -7.86 5.59
N TRP A 52 12.29 -9.02 5.05
CA TRP A 52 10.94 -9.56 5.15
C TRP A 52 10.80 -10.41 6.42
N GLN A 53 9.86 -10.06 7.27
CA GLN A 53 9.37 -10.90 8.35
C GLN A 53 8.11 -11.61 7.90
N VAL A 54 8.20 -12.92 7.69
CA VAL A 54 7.12 -13.74 7.15
C VAL A 54 6.59 -14.67 8.22
N ASN A 55 5.33 -14.47 8.59
CA ASN A 55 4.61 -15.33 9.52
C ASN A 55 3.48 -16.05 8.79
N GLY A 56 3.51 -17.39 8.81
CA GLY A 56 2.36 -18.19 8.40
C GLY A 56 1.29 -18.15 9.49
N GLU A 57 0.08 -17.78 9.12
CA GLU A 57 -1.11 -17.88 9.96
C GLU A 57 -1.94 -19.10 9.53
N ALA A 58 -2.85 -19.59 10.38
CA ALA A 58 -3.65 -20.78 10.07
C ALA A 58 -4.46 -20.66 8.77
N ASP A 59 -4.79 -19.43 8.36
CA ASP A 59 -5.55 -19.11 7.16
C ASP A 59 -4.85 -18.00 6.37
N GLY A 60 -3.55 -18.13 6.10
CA GLY A 60 -2.83 -17.22 5.19
C GLY A 60 -1.42 -16.85 5.65
N VAL A 61 -0.90 -15.76 5.11
CA VAL A 61 0.46 -15.27 5.36
C VAL A 61 0.42 -13.79 5.67
N ARG A 62 1.18 -13.41 6.70
CA ARG A 62 1.48 -12.03 7.02
C ARG A 62 2.98 -11.79 6.81
N ALA A 63 3.32 -11.16 5.68
CA ALA A 63 4.69 -10.76 5.35
C ALA A 63 4.83 -9.25 5.46
N LEU A 64 5.76 -8.78 6.29
CA LEU A 64 6.03 -7.35 6.51
C LEU A 64 7.48 -7.04 6.14
N PHE A 65 7.70 -5.95 5.40
CA PHE A 65 9.04 -5.50 5.02
C PHE A 65 9.44 -4.30 5.87
N TYR A 66 10.55 -4.45 6.59
CA TYR A 66 11.12 -3.41 7.43
C TYR A 66 12.47 -2.96 6.87
N ASP A 67 12.72 -1.65 6.84
CA ASP A 67 14.05 -1.13 6.53
C ASP A 67 15.00 -1.22 7.73
N SER A 68 16.25 -0.76 7.54
CA SER A 68 17.27 -0.75 8.59
C SER A 68 16.92 0.09 9.82
N ALA A 69 16.00 1.06 9.68
CA ALA A 69 15.48 1.87 10.78
C ALA A 69 14.24 1.23 11.45
N ARG A 70 13.93 -0.03 11.12
CA ARG A 70 12.76 -0.77 11.58
C ARG A 70 11.43 -0.08 11.24
N GLN A 71 11.40 0.73 10.19
CA GLN A 71 10.16 1.31 9.69
C GLN A 71 9.50 0.35 8.70
N LEU A 72 8.18 0.22 8.78
CA LEU A 72 7.44 -0.59 7.82
C LEU A 72 7.45 0.11 6.46
N ARG A 73 8.01 -0.53 5.44
CA ARG A 73 8.04 0.03 4.07
C ARG A 73 7.17 -0.74 3.09
N GLY A 74 6.75 -1.95 3.43
CA GLY A 74 5.83 -2.71 2.60
C GLY A 74 5.23 -3.91 3.32
N PHE A 75 4.25 -4.54 2.68
CA PHE A 75 3.66 -5.78 3.17
C PHE A 75 3.05 -6.62 2.03
N ALA A 76 2.90 -7.92 2.28
CA ALA A 76 2.06 -8.83 1.53
C ALA A 76 1.23 -9.66 2.51
N LEU A 77 -0.09 -9.60 2.38
CA LEU A 77 -1.06 -10.23 3.27
C LEU A 77 -1.95 -11.16 2.45
N THR A 78 -2.17 -12.37 2.94
CA THR A 78 -3.12 -13.32 2.34
C THR A 78 -4.08 -13.89 3.39
N GLY A 79 -5.24 -14.34 2.93
CA GLY A 79 -6.26 -14.94 3.78
C GLY A 79 -6.73 -14.00 4.91
N ALA A 80 -6.80 -14.51 6.14
CA ALA A 80 -7.23 -13.75 7.32
C ALA A 80 -6.37 -12.49 7.60
N ALA A 81 -5.08 -12.54 7.29
CA ALA A 81 -4.16 -11.41 7.48
C ALA A 81 -4.55 -10.18 6.64
N ALA A 82 -5.29 -10.36 5.53
CA ALA A 82 -5.76 -9.27 4.68
C ALA A 82 -6.66 -8.25 5.42
N ALA A 83 -7.27 -8.63 6.55
CA ALA A 83 -8.04 -7.73 7.41
C ALA A 83 -7.17 -6.59 8.01
N GLN A 84 -5.86 -6.82 8.18
CA GLN A 84 -4.93 -5.87 8.80
C GLN A 84 -4.51 -4.73 7.85
N LYS A 85 -4.92 -4.76 6.58
CA LYS A 85 -4.46 -3.83 5.52
C LYS A 85 -4.56 -2.36 5.88
N GLN A 86 -5.65 -1.94 6.54
CA GLN A 86 -5.87 -0.52 6.87
C GLN A 86 -4.92 -0.04 7.96
N ALA A 87 -4.69 -0.87 8.99
CA ALA A 87 -3.78 -0.54 10.09
C ALA A 87 -2.33 -0.46 9.60
N LEU A 88 -1.92 -1.38 8.73
CA LEU A 88 -0.57 -1.41 8.16
C LEU A 88 -0.36 -0.30 7.13
N ALA A 89 -1.34 -0.01 6.27
CA ALA A 89 -1.23 1.06 5.26
C ALA A 89 -1.00 2.45 5.88
N ARG A 90 -1.54 2.71 7.08
CA ARG A 90 -1.31 3.99 7.80
C ARG A 90 0.12 4.17 8.30
N GLN A 91 0.90 3.10 8.39
CA GLN A 91 2.30 3.14 8.81
C GLN A 91 3.26 3.33 7.62
N LEU A 92 2.77 3.17 6.40
CA LEU A 92 3.57 3.32 5.20
C LEU A 92 3.72 4.81 4.83
N PRO A 93 4.88 5.21 4.27
CA PRO A 93 5.05 6.54 3.70
C PRO A 93 4.13 6.73 2.47
N PRO A 94 3.85 8.00 2.08
CA PRO A 94 3.21 8.28 0.80
C PRO A 94 4.09 7.81 -0.36
N LEU A 95 3.46 7.39 -1.45
CA LEU A 95 4.16 7.00 -2.69
C LEU A 95 4.68 8.23 -3.46
N MET A 96 3.99 9.36 -3.32
CA MET A 96 4.40 10.64 -3.90
C MET A 96 3.76 11.76 -3.07
N ALA A 97 4.58 12.67 -2.54
CA ALA A 97 4.12 13.80 -1.74
C ALA A 97 3.73 14.97 -2.64
#